data_AF-A0A3B9NIV5-F1
#
_entry.id   AF-A0A3B9NIV5-F1
#
_cell.length_a   1.000
_cell.length_b   1.000
_cell.length_c   1.000
_cell.angle_alpha   90.00
_cell.angle_beta   90.00
_cell.angle_gamma   90.00
#
_symmetry.space_group_name_H-M   'P 1'
#
loop_
_entity.id
_entity.type
_entity.pdbx_description
1 polymer ?
#
loop_
_entity_poly.entity_id
_entity_poly.type
_entity_poly.pdbx_seq_one_letter_code
_entity_poly.pdbx_strand_id
1 'polypeptide(L)'
;MPNSKTINNLTWGIGFSLVVLLISSTASYIGIQEQNRHRQELAVTRKIISTSTSLLASLQGAETGNRGFLLTGKESYLAPFNNALVSLPKDLQEIEALTKQDPVQKVRVDSLVLAAKWRLDILKESVATKRRGGVFGLAPLDESKMAMDKCRAIIKDINQYEDDNIDRKSANLDNSSFITTLFIVISA
;
A
#
# COMPACT_ATOMS: atom_id res chain seq x y z
N MET A 1 35.43 -60.85 -0.07
CA MET A 1 34.23 -60.59 0.76
C MET A 1 34.43 -59.25 1.45
N PRO A 2 33.54 -58.25 1.24
CA PRO A 2 33.67 -56.97 1.93
C PRO A 2 33.61 -57.15 3.44
N ASN A 3 34.51 -56.48 4.16
CA ASN A 3 34.65 -56.58 5.61
C ASN A 3 33.40 -55.95 6.27
N SER A 4 32.78 -56.61 7.24
CA SER A 4 31.52 -56.13 7.85
C SER A 4 31.65 -54.72 8.45
N LYS A 5 32.86 -54.33 8.86
CA LYS A 5 33.21 -52.97 9.30
C LYS A 5 33.06 -51.91 8.20
N THR A 6 33.40 -52.20 6.94
CA THR A 6 33.32 -51.20 5.86
C THR A 6 31.88 -50.95 5.41
N ILE A 7 31.03 -51.99 5.45
CA ILE A 7 29.60 -51.88 5.14
C ILE A 7 28.88 -51.06 6.21
N ASN A 8 29.17 -51.32 7.49
CA ASN A 8 28.55 -50.60 8.60
C ASN A 8 28.91 -49.09 8.58
N ASN A 9 30.18 -48.76 8.31
CA ASN A 9 30.62 -47.37 8.22
C ASN A 9 29.96 -46.62 7.04
N LEU A 10 29.73 -47.30 5.91
CA LEU A 10 29.03 -46.73 4.76
C LEU A 10 27.55 -46.47 5.06
N THR A 11 26.87 -47.38 5.77
CA THR A 11 25.47 -47.19 6.19
C THR A 11 25.29 -46.01 7.15
N TRP A 12 26.24 -45.78 8.06
CA TRP A 12 26.24 -44.62 8.95
C TRP A 12 26.43 -43.31 8.18
N GLY A 13 27.34 -43.27 7.19
CA GLY A 13 27.57 -42.10 6.35
C GLY A 13 26.38 -41.72 5.47
N ILE A 14 25.69 -42.73 4.91
CA ILE A 14 24.46 -42.52 4.14
C ILE A 14 23.33 -42.02 5.04
N GLY A 15 23.13 -42.65 6.20
CA GLY A 15 22.10 -42.24 7.16
C GLY A 15 22.30 -40.81 7.66
N PHE A 16 23.54 -40.42 7.99
CA PHE A 16 23.88 -39.06 8.41
C PHE A 16 23.59 -38.03 7.31
N SER A 17 24.03 -38.30 6.07
CA SER A 17 23.76 -37.42 4.92
C SER A 17 22.27 -37.24 4.68
N LEU A 18 21.47 -38.30 4.86
CA LEU A 18 20.02 -38.26 4.66
C LEU A 18 19.33 -37.41 5.74
N VAL A 19 19.78 -37.49 6.99
CA VAL A 19 19.29 -36.62 8.08
C VAL A 19 19.64 -35.16 7.82
N VAL A 20 20.87 -34.85 7.41
CA VAL A 20 21.28 -33.48 7.08
C VAL A 20 20.45 -32.92 5.92
N LEU A 21 20.19 -33.71 4.88
CA LEU A 21 19.33 -33.33 3.76
C LEU A 21 17.88 -33.06 4.20
N LEU A 22 17.32 -33.87 5.09
CA LEU A 22 15.97 -33.65 5.59
C LEU A 22 15.87 -32.37 6.42
N ILE A 23 16.87 -32.09 7.26
CA ILE A 23 16.94 -30.86 8.05
C ILE A 23 17.07 -29.64 7.12
N SER A 24 17.98 -29.67 6.15
CA SER A 24 18.18 -28.55 5.23
C SER A 24 16.97 -28.31 4.32
N SER A 25 16.32 -29.37 3.84
CA SER A 25 15.08 -29.28 3.06
C SER A 25 13.96 -28.65 3.87
N THR A 26 13.79 -29.06 5.14
CA THR A 26 12.77 -28.50 6.03
C THR A 26 13.04 -27.03 6.37
N ALA A 27 14.28 -26.70 6.71
CA ALA A 27 14.70 -25.32 6.98
C ALA A 27 14.52 -24.41 5.74
N SER A 28 14.87 -24.92 4.55
CA SER A 28 14.67 -24.21 3.29
C SER A 28 13.19 -23.96 3.01
N TYR A 29 12.33 -24.96 3.23
CA TYR A 29 10.89 -24.83 3.06
C TYR A 29 10.28 -23.73 3.96
N ILE A 30 10.64 -23.74 5.25
CA ILE A 30 10.18 -22.72 6.22
C ILE A 30 10.67 -21.33 5.81
N GLY A 31 11.95 -21.20 5.42
CA GLY A 31 12.52 -19.93 4.97
C GLY A 31 11.84 -19.36 3.73
N ILE A 32 11.51 -20.20 2.75
CA ILE A 32 10.79 -19.80 1.53
C ILE A 32 9.37 -19.32 1.88
N GLN A 33 8.67 -20.01 2.78
CA GLN A 33 7.31 -19.63 3.17
C GLN A 33 7.28 -18.28 3.88
N GLU A 34 8.21 -18.04 4.79
CA GLU A 34 8.32 -16.76 5.51
C GLU A 34 8.73 -15.62 4.56
N GLN A 35 9.64 -15.88 3.64
CA GLN A 35 10.02 -14.91 2.61
C GLN A 35 8.84 -14.53 1.71
N ASN A 36 8.00 -15.50 1.33
CA ASN A 36 6.80 -15.23 0.52
C ASN A 36 5.78 -14.37 1.27
N ARG A 37 5.58 -14.62 2.57
CA ARG A 37 4.69 -13.81 3.44
C ARG A 37 5.15 -12.36 3.51
N HIS A 38 6.44 -12.13 3.78
CA HIS A 38 7.01 -10.77 3.80
C HIS A 38 6.87 -10.05 2.46
N ARG A 39 7.08 -10.74 1.34
CA ARG A 39 6.90 -10.15 0.00
C ARG A 39 5.45 -9.74 -0.23
N GLN A 40 4.48 -10.57 0.16
CA GLN A 40 3.06 -10.25 0.04
C GLN A 40 2.67 -9.03 0.88
N GLU A 41 3.11 -9.00 2.13
CA GLU A 41 2.84 -7.86 3.02
C GLU A 41 3.46 -6.55 2.48
N LEU A 42 4.70 -6.59 1.99
CA LEU A 42 5.35 -5.42 1.38
C LEU A 42 4.63 -4.97 0.10
N ALA A 43 4.11 -5.91 -0.68
CA ALA A 43 3.32 -5.59 -1.87
C ALA A 43 2.02 -4.87 -1.49
N VAL A 44 1.32 -5.31 -0.43
CA VAL A 44 0.13 -4.62 0.10
C VAL A 44 0.47 -3.20 0.54
N THR A 45 1.51 -3.03 1.35
CA THR A 45 1.94 -1.70 1.82
C THR A 45 2.28 -0.75 0.66
N ARG A 46 3.08 -1.20 -0.32
CA ARG A 46 3.39 -0.40 -1.52
C ARG A 46 2.15 -0.05 -2.33
N LYS A 47 1.19 -0.98 -2.39
CA LYS A 47 -0.07 -0.77 -3.09
C LYS A 47 -0.95 0.26 -2.36
N ILE A 48 -0.97 0.27 -1.03
CA ILE A 48 -1.65 1.31 -0.23
C ILE A 48 -1.06 2.69 -0.55
N ILE A 49 0.27 2.84 -0.48
CA ILE A 49 0.96 4.11 -0.80
C ILE A 49 0.67 4.55 -2.24
N SER A 50 0.76 3.64 -3.21
CA SER A 50 0.47 3.98 -4.60
C SER A 50 -0.98 4.43 -4.80
N THR A 51 -1.93 3.79 -4.12
CA THR A 51 -3.37 4.09 -4.26
C THR A 51 -3.71 5.42 -3.59
N SER A 52 -3.14 5.70 -2.41
CA SER A 52 -3.32 6.99 -1.73
C SER A 52 -2.71 8.16 -2.54
N THR A 53 -1.56 7.95 -3.20
CA THR A 53 -0.96 8.93 -4.11
C THR A 53 -1.83 9.16 -5.35
N SER A 54 -2.42 8.10 -5.93
CA SER A 54 -3.39 8.21 -7.04
C SER A 54 -4.62 9.03 -6.65
N LEU A 55 -5.17 8.77 -5.45
CA LEU A 55 -6.29 9.53 -4.90
C LEU A 55 -5.95 11.02 -4.78
N LEU A 56 -4.78 11.35 -4.23
CA LEU A 56 -4.33 12.73 -4.09
C LEU A 56 -4.22 13.42 -5.45
N ALA A 57 -3.58 12.76 -6.42
CA ALA A 57 -3.42 13.28 -7.78
C ALA A 57 -4.78 13.50 -8.47
N SER A 58 -5.71 12.57 -8.32
CA SER A 58 -7.08 12.69 -8.86
C SER A 58 -7.83 13.87 -8.25
N LEU A 59 -7.75 14.07 -6.93
CA LEU A 59 -8.36 15.21 -6.24
C LEU A 59 -7.76 16.56 -6.71
N GLN A 60 -6.43 16.63 -6.85
CA GLN A 60 -5.73 17.82 -7.36
C GLN A 60 -6.08 18.12 -8.82
N GLY A 61 -6.15 17.08 -9.65
CA GLY A 61 -6.57 17.19 -11.05
C GLY A 61 -8.00 17.72 -11.14
N ALA A 62 -8.92 17.16 -10.36
CA ALA A 62 -10.31 17.60 -10.29
C ALA A 62 -10.43 19.07 -9.88
N GLU A 63 -9.69 19.49 -8.85
CA GLU A 63 -9.65 20.89 -8.41
C GLU A 63 -9.10 21.82 -9.50
N THR A 64 -8.03 21.41 -10.18
CA THR A 64 -7.41 22.20 -11.25
C THR A 64 -8.39 22.39 -12.42
N GLY A 65 -9.04 21.30 -12.86
CA GLY A 65 -10.04 21.36 -13.91
C GLY A 65 -11.26 22.19 -13.54
N ASN A 66 -11.72 22.06 -12.29
CA ASN A 66 -12.80 22.85 -11.73
C ASN A 66 -12.48 24.35 -11.78
N ARG A 67 -11.32 24.76 -11.26
CA ARG A 67 -10.87 26.16 -11.29
C ARG A 67 -10.78 26.70 -12.72
N GLY A 68 -10.23 25.92 -13.65
CA GLY A 68 -10.17 26.29 -15.07
C GLY A 68 -11.56 26.55 -15.67
N PHE A 69 -12.54 25.71 -15.34
CA PHE A 69 -13.93 25.91 -15.75
C PHE A 69 -14.59 27.12 -15.08
N LEU A 70 -14.39 27.32 -13.78
CA LEU A 70 -14.94 28.48 -13.06
C LEU A 70 -14.42 29.81 -13.63
N LEU A 71 -13.14 29.86 -14.02
CA LEU A 71 -12.49 31.02 -14.61
C LEU A 71 -12.91 31.27 -16.06
N THR A 72 -12.97 30.23 -16.89
CA THR A 72 -13.10 30.38 -18.35
C THR A 72 -14.50 30.08 -18.90
N GLY A 73 -15.31 29.32 -18.15
CA GLY A 73 -16.57 28.76 -18.62
C GLY A 73 -16.45 27.65 -19.68
N LYS A 74 -15.23 27.24 -20.07
CA LYS A 74 -15.02 26.23 -21.12
C LYS A 74 -15.07 24.81 -20.55
N GLU A 75 -16.01 24.01 -21.04
CA GLU A 75 -16.21 22.60 -20.64
C GLU A 75 -14.97 21.72 -20.81
N SER A 76 -14.06 22.05 -21.73
CA SER A 76 -12.81 21.30 -21.93
C SER A 76 -11.92 21.25 -20.67
N TYR A 77 -12.01 22.25 -19.78
CA TYR A 77 -11.27 22.22 -18.51
C TYR A 77 -11.82 21.20 -17.53
N LEU A 78 -13.07 20.71 -17.69
CA LEU A 78 -13.64 19.71 -16.79
C LEU A 78 -13.15 18.28 -17.06
N ALA A 79 -12.31 18.03 -18.07
CA ALA A 79 -11.81 16.68 -18.35
C ALA A 79 -11.16 16.01 -17.12
N PRO A 80 -10.25 16.65 -16.35
CA PRO A 80 -9.70 16.06 -15.12
C PRO A 80 -10.75 15.83 -14.02
N PHE A 81 -11.72 16.74 -13.89
CA PHE A 81 -12.82 16.60 -12.93
C PHE A 81 -13.72 15.40 -13.27
N ASN A 82 -14.09 15.25 -14.54
CA ASN A 82 -14.89 14.12 -15.02
C ASN A 82 -14.16 12.79 -14.85
N ASN A 83 -12.84 12.75 -15.08
CA ASN A 83 -12.03 11.57 -14.82
C ASN A 83 -12.04 11.20 -13.34
N ALA A 84 -11.88 12.18 -12.45
CA ALA A 84 -11.90 11.97 -11.01
C ALA A 84 -13.25 11.46 -10.49
N LEU A 85 -14.37 11.86 -11.09
CA LEU A 85 -15.71 11.32 -10.76
C LEU A 85 -15.80 9.80 -11.00
N VAL A 86 -14.98 9.26 -11.91
CA VAL A 86 -14.95 7.83 -12.26
C VAL A 86 -13.86 7.08 -11.50
N SER A 87 -12.67 7.67 -11.32
CA SER A 87 -11.53 7.01 -10.67
C SER A 87 -11.63 7.01 -9.15
N LEU A 88 -12.00 8.13 -8.52
CA LEU A 88 -11.98 8.26 -7.06
C LEU A 88 -12.81 7.18 -6.33
N PRO A 89 -14.05 6.85 -6.75
CA PRO A 89 -14.81 5.82 -6.06
C PRO A 89 -14.15 4.44 -6.10
N LYS A 90 -13.45 4.11 -7.19
CA LYS A 90 -12.75 2.83 -7.36
C LYS A 90 -11.50 2.78 -6.49
N ASP A 91 -10.70 3.84 -6.52
CA ASP A 91 -9.47 3.94 -5.72
C ASP A 91 -9.79 3.97 -4.21
N LEU A 92 -10.90 4.61 -3.80
CA LEU A 92 -11.38 4.60 -2.42
C LEU A 92 -11.81 3.19 -1.96
N GLN A 93 -12.52 2.45 -2.82
CA GLN A 93 -12.91 1.08 -2.53
C GLN A 93 -11.69 0.14 -2.44
N GLU A 94 -10.70 0.35 -3.32
CA GLU A 94 -9.46 -0.42 -3.32
C GLU A 94 -8.67 -0.21 -2.02
N ILE A 95 -8.46 1.05 -1.60
CA ILE A 95 -7.71 1.32 -0.37
C ILE A 95 -8.47 0.88 0.89
N GLU A 96 -9.80 0.92 0.92
CA GLU A 96 -10.61 0.30 2.00
C GLU A 96 -10.40 -1.22 2.07
N ALA A 97 -10.37 -1.90 0.92
CA ALA A 97 -10.15 -3.34 0.87
C ALA A 97 -8.74 -3.73 1.33
N LEU A 98 -7.73 -2.98 0.92
CA LEU A 98 -6.33 -3.22 1.29
C LEU A 98 -6.05 -3.04 2.79
N THR A 99 -6.81 -2.15 3.44
CA THR A 99 -6.60 -1.79 4.85
C THR A 99 -7.54 -2.50 5.82
N LYS A 100 -8.41 -3.40 5.34
CA LYS A 100 -9.43 -4.10 6.14
C LYS A 100 -8.87 -4.87 7.33
N GLN A 101 -7.66 -5.41 7.22
CA GLN A 101 -7.01 -6.22 8.26
C GLN A 101 -6.18 -5.39 9.26
N ASP A 102 -6.06 -4.08 9.03
CA ASP A 102 -5.32 -3.16 9.88
C ASP A 102 -6.30 -2.15 10.52
N PRO A 103 -6.69 -2.33 11.79
CA PRO A 103 -7.66 -1.45 12.44
C PRO A 103 -7.22 0.01 12.51
N VAL A 104 -5.91 0.27 12.65
CA VAL A 104 -5.37 1.63 12.75
C VAL A 104 -5.49 2.30 11.39
N GLN A 105 -5.06 1.62 10.34
CA GLN A 105 -5.10 2.15 8.98
C GLN A 105 -6.53 2.26 8.46
N LYS A 106 -7.41 1.34 8.83
CA LYS A 106 -8.83 1.40 8.50
C LYS A 106 -9.50 2.69 8.99
N VAL A 107 -9.22 3.13 10.22
CA VAL A 107 -9.79 4.39 10.75
C VAL A 107 -9.35 5.60 9.92
N ARG A 108 -8.08 5.62 9.48
CA ARG A 108 -7.56 6.69 8.62
C ARG A 108 -8.21 6.65 7.23
N VAL A 109 -8.37 5.47 6.64
CA VAL A 109 -9.01 5.30 5.34
C VAL A 109 -10.50 5.66 5.39
N ASP A 110 -11.24 5.23 6.41
CA ASP A 110 -12.65 5.61 6.59
C ASP A 110 -12.79 7.15 6.68
N SER A 111 -11.86 7.80 7.37
CA SER A 111 -11.79 9.27 7.44
C SER A 111 -11.46 9.90 6.08
N LEU A 112 -10.57 9.30 5.29
CA LEU A 112 -10.23 9.74 3.94
C LEU A 112 -11.45 9.64 3.01
N VAL A 113 -12.21 8.55 3.08
CA VAL A 113 -13.43 8.34 2.27
C VAL A 113 -14.43 9.46 2.53
N LEU A 114 -14.67 9.81 3.79
CA LEU A 114 -15.58 10.91 4.14
C LEU A 114 -15.06 12.27 3.65
N ALA A 115 -13.77 12.55 3.86
CA ALA A 115 -13.17 13.81 3.41
C ALA A 115 -13.16 13.96 1.88
N ALA A 116 -12.84 12.89 1.15
CA ALA A 116 -12.82 12.86 -0.31
C ALA A 116 -14.23 13.03 -0.90
N LYS A 117 -15.25 12.39 -0.31
CA LYS A 117 -16.65 12.58 -0.71
C LYS A 117 -17.08 14.03 -0.52
N TRP A 118 -16.85 14.60 0.67
CA TRP A 118 -17.15 16.01 0.94
C TRP A 118 -16.44 16.95 -0.04
N ARG A 119 -15.15 16.70 -0.31
CA ARG A 119 -14.38 17.47 -1.28
C ARG A 119 -14.99 17.42 -2.67
N LEU A 120 -15.37 16.24 -3.12
CA LEU A 120 -15.96 16.02 -4.44
C LEU A 120 -17.32 16.70 -4.58
N ASP A 121 -18.12 16.70 -3.52
CA ASP A 121 -19.44 17.34 -3.52
C ASP A 121 -19.33 18.87 -3.60
N ILE A 122 -18.36 19.48 -2.91
CA ILE A 122 -18.05 20.92 -3.07
C ILE A 122 -17.67 21.24 -4.53
N LEU A 123 -16.85 20.41 -5.15
CA LEU A 123 -16.46 20.59 -6.57
C LEU A 123 -17.65 20.43 -7.51
N LYS A 124 -18.55 19.47 -7.27
CA LYS A 124 -19.78 19.31 -8.06
C LYS A 124 -20.67 20.55 -7.95
N GLU A 125 -20.87 21.06 -6.75
CA GLU A 125 -21.73 22.23 -6.54
C GLU A 125 -21.15 23.49 -7.19
N SER A 126 -19.82 23.66 -7.18
CA SER A 126 -19.19 24.80 -7.86
C SER A 126 -19.40 24.75 -9.38
N VAL A 127 -19.26 23.56 -10.01
CA VAL A 127 -19.58 23.37 -11.43
C VAL A 127 -21.05 23.67 -11.70
N ALA A 128 -21.95 23.10 -10.89
CA ALA A 128 -23.38 23.26 -11.06
C ALA A 128 -23.81 24.74 -10.95
N THR A 129 -23.28 25.44 -9.94
CA THR A 129 -23.52 26.88 -9.75
C THR A 129 -23.06 27.69 -10.96
N LYS A 130 -21.84 27.45 -11.46
CA LYS A 130 -21.32 28.16 -12.64
C LYS A 130 -22.15 27.88 -13.89
N ARG A 131 -22.59 26.63 -14.11
CA ARG A 131 -23.45 26.24 -15.25
C ARG A 131 -24.82 26.94 -15.21
N ARG A 132 -25.37 27.20 -14.02
CA ARG A 132 -26.61 27.96 -13.84
C ARG A 132 -26.43 29.49 -13.99
N GLY A 133 -25.23 29.96 -14.32
CA GLY A 133 -24.92 31.40 -14.40
C GLY A 133 -24.67 32.08 -13.05
N GLY A 134 -24.59 31.29 -11.97
CA GLY A 134 -24.30 31.81 -10.63
C GLY A 134 -22.82 32.12 -10.41
N VAL A 135 -22.54 32.96 -9.42
CA VAL A 135 -21.18 33.25 -8.96
C VAL A 135 -20.86 32.36 -7.76
N PHE A 136 -19.77 31.59 -7.84
CA PHE A 136 -19.26 30.86 -6.68
C PHE A 136 -18.59 31.88 -5.74
N GLY A 137 -19.21 32.14 -4.59
CA GLY A 137 -18.76 33.16 -3.63
C GLY A 137 -17.45 32.81 -2.92
N LEU A 138 -16.97 33.72 -2.06
CA LEU A 138 -15.72 33.56 -1.31
C LEU A 138 -15.82 32.54 -0.16
N ALA A 139 -16.93 32.50 0.58
CA ALA A 139 -17.09 31.56 1.69
C ALA A 139 -17.01 30.06 1.28
N PRO A 140 -17.61 29.64 0.14
CA PRO A 140 -17.40 28.30 -0.41
C PRO A 140 -15.94 27.98 -0.81
N LEU A 141 -15.05 28.97 -0.99
CA LEU A 141 -13.63 28.75 -1.29
C LEU A 141 -12.85 28.30 -0.07
N ASP A 142 -13.14 28.86 1.11
CA ASP A 142 -12.52 28.45 2.37
C ASP A 142 -12.89 27.00 2.71
N GLU A 143 -14.16 26.65 2.54
CA GLU A 143 -14.64 25.27 2.71
C GLU A 143 -13.96 24.30 1.72
N SER A 144 -13.87 24.71 0.44
CA SER A 144 -13.15 23.97 -0.60
C SER A 144 -11.69 23.72 -0.22
N LYS A 145 -11.00 24.72 0.33
CA LYS A 145 -9.62 24.60 0.80
C LYS A 145 -9.52 23.66 2.00
N MET A 146 -10.37 23.83 3.00
CA MET A 146 -10.38 22.98 4.20
C MET A 146 -10.59 21.51 3.85
N ALA A 147 -11.53 21.21 2.96
CA ALA A 147 -11.77 19.84 2.49
C ALA A 147 -10.53 19.23 1.82
N MET A 148 -9.82 20.00 0.98
CA MET A 148 -8.60 19.53 0.33
C MET A 148 -7.45 19.34 1.33
N ASP A 149 -7.27 20.25 2.26
CA ASP A 149 -6.23 20.16 3.29
C ASP A 149 -6.45 18.96 4.22
N LYS A 150 -7.72 18.66 4.55
CA LYS A 150 -8.07 17.44 5.28
C LYS A 150 -7.69 16.17 4.51
N CYS A 151 -7.97 16.12 3.21
CA CYS A 151 -7.55 14.99 2.37
C CYS A 151 -6.01 14.83 2.37
N ARG A 152 -5.26 15.93 2.19
CA ARG A 152 -3.79 15.93 2.21
C ARG A 152 -3.23 15.42 3.53
N ALA A 153 -3.77 15.89 4.65
CA ALA A 153 -3.33 15.48 5.98
C ALA A 153 -3.54 13.98 6.21
N ILE A 154 -4.72 13.47 5.87
CA ILE A 154 -5.02 12.03 6.05
C ILE A 154 -4.18 11.16 5.12
N ILE A 155 -3.97 11.55 3.86
CA ILE A 155 -3.12 10.80 2.93
C ILE A 155 -1.67 10.79 3.41
N LYS A 156 -1.17 11.92 3.93
CA LYS A 156 0.17 11.98 4.54
C LYS A 156 0.29 11.00 5.71
N ASP A 157 -0.70 10.98 6.58
CA ASP A 157 -0.74 10.08 7.73
C ASP A 157 -0.80 8.60 7.33
N ILE A 158 -1.59 8.26 6.31
CA ILE A 158 -1.66 6.91 5.72
C ILE A 158 -0.28 6.49 5.23
N ASN A 159 0.39 7.35 4.47
CA ASN A 159 1.68 7.04 3.87
C ASN A 159 2.78 6.92 4.93
N GLN A 160 2.80 7.82 5.92
CA GLN A 160 3.77 7.74 7.01
C GLN A 160 3.63 6.43 7.79
N TYR A 161 2.38 6.02 8.07
CA TYR A 161 2.14 4.75 8.77
C TYR A 161 2.65 3.55 7.98
N GLU A 162 2.47 3.55 6.66
CA GLU A 162 2.97 2.50 5.78
C GLU A 162 4.51 2.51 5.66
N ASP A 163 5.13 3.68 5.57
CA ASP A 163 6.60 3.82 5.53
C ASP A 163 7.22 3.32 6.84
N ASP A 164 6.67 3.70 8.00
CA ASP A 164 7.11 3.20 9.31
C ASP A 164 6.98 1.67 9.41
N ASN A 165 5.96 1.10 8.76
CA ASN A 165 5.75 -0.35 8.70
C ASN A 165 6.80 -1.05 7.82
N ILE A 166 7.23 -0.43 6.71
CA ILE A 166 8.33 -0.91 5.87
C ILE A 166 9.63 -0.93 6.67
N ASP A 167 9.94 0.15 7.38
CA ASP A 167 11.19 0.29 8.14
C ASP A 167 11.28 -0.74 9.26
N ARG A 168 10.19 -0.93 10.02
CA ARG A 168 10.10 -1.96 11.06
C ARG A 168 10.29 -3.37 10.51
N LYS A 169 9.73 -3.67 9.34
CA LYS A 169 9.88 -5.00 8.70
C LYS A 169 11.29 -5.22 8.18
N SER A 170 11.91 -4.18 7.63
CA SER A 170 13.30 -4.24 7.13
C SER A 170 14.29 -4.49 8.27
N ALA A 171 14.14 -3.80 9.40
CA ALA A 171 14.99 -4.00 10.58
C ALA A 171 14.91 -5.43 11.17
N ASN A 172 13.73 -6.07 11.10
CA ASN A 172 13.55 -7.45 11.56
C ASN A 172 14.20 -8.50 10.64
N LEU A 173 14.31 -8.21 9.34
CA LEU A 173 14.96 -9.10 8.36
C LEU A 173 16.48 -9.14 8.57
N ASP A 174 17.10 -8.00 8.86
CA ASP A 174 18.55 -7.94 9.12
C ASP A 174 18.95 -8.73 10.36
N ASN A 175 18.10 -8.75 11.40
CA ASN A 175 18.37 -9.46 12.64
C ASN A 175 18.10 -10.98 12.56
N SER A 176 17.31 -11.45 11.59
CA SER A 176 16.95 -12.87 11.42
C SER A 176 17.97 -13.69 10.60
N SER A 177 19.00 -13.04 10.04
CA SER A 177 20.02 -13.69 9.19
C SER A 177 21.07 -14.54 9.96
N PHE A 178 20.98 -14.60 11.30
CA PHE A 178 21.94 -15.36 12.12
C PHE A 178 21.77 -16.89 12.06
N ILE A 179 20.55 -17.40 11.81
CA ILE A 179 20.32 -18.86 11.79
C ILE A 179 20.82 -19.52 10.50
N THR A 180 20.71 -18.84 9.35
CA THR A 180 21.15 -19.40 8.05
C THR A 180 22.67 -19.51 7.97
N THR A 181 23.40 -18.56 8.54
CA THR A 181 24.88 -18.55 8.53
C THR A 181 25.46 -19.65 9.41
N LEU A 182 24.83 -19.95 10.56
CA LEU A 182 25.28 -20.99 11.47
C LEU A 182 25.18 -22.40 10.85
N PHE A 183 24.15 -22.65 10.03
CA PHE A 183 23.99 -23.94 9.33
C PHE A 183 25.07 -24.19 8.27
N ILE A 184 25.47 -23.16 7.52
CA ILE A 184 26.51 -23.29 6.49
C ILE A 184 27.87 -23.58 7.13
N VAL A 185 28.19 -22.90 8.24
CA VAL A 185 29.44 -23.10 8.98
C VAL A 185 29.51 -24.47 9.68
N ILE A 186 28.38 -25.02 10.13
CA ILE A 186 28.33 -26.37 10.73
C ILE A 186 28.43 -27.48 9.66
N SER A 187 28.11 -27.16 8.39
CA SER A 187 28.16 -28.10 7.27
C SER A 187 29.46 -28.11 6.46
N ALA A 188 30.41 -27.22 6.77
CA ALA A 188 31.73 -27.11 6.14
C ALA A 188 32.82 -27.72 7.05
#